data_AF-A0A8T0FUQ3-F1
#
_entry.id   AF-A0A8T0FUQ3-F1
#
_cell.length_a   1.000
_cell.length_b   1.000
_cell.length_c   1.000
_cell.angle_alpha   90.00
_cell.angle_beta   90.00
_cell.angle_gamma   90.00
#
_symmetry.space_group_name_H-M   'P 1'
#
loop_
_entity.id
_entity.type
_entity.pdbx_description
1 polymer ?
#
loop_
_entity_poly.entity_id
_entity_poly.type
_entity_poly.pdbx_seq_one_letter_code
_entity_poly.pdbx_strand_id
1 'polypeptide(L)'
;MSILNCTATSGDQALCNEFLYCDGLLPLPYNKAYNDCVAFYNPNGIGCCTENEELYHSAEYRELINNCIERQVNVEELTDSELTEVDQFQDCMRQLSRKCFGRMF
;
A
#
# COMPACT_ATOMS: atom_id res chain seq x y z
N MET A 1 -1.35 9.95 -11.20
CA MET A 1 -2.02 9.54 -9.95
C MET A 1 -1.53 8.15 -9.61
N SER A 2 -0.94 7.92 -8.44
CA SER A 2 -0.47 6.58 -8.03
C SER A 2 -1.65 5.67 -7.69
N ILE A 3 -1.45 4.36 -7.75
CA ILE A 3 -2.48 3.39 -7.34
C ILE A 3 -2.89 3.60 -5.88
N LEU A 4 -1.93 3.86 -4.99
CA LEU A 4 -2.17 4.16 -3.58
C LEU A 4 -3.06 5.40 -3.39
N ASN A 5 -2.84 6.47 -4.16
CA ASN A 5 -3.72 7.64 -4.08
C ASN A 5 -5.12 7.30 -4.59
N CYS A 6 -5.22 6.57 -5.70
CA CYS A 6 -6.50 6.16 -6.26
C CYS A 6 -7.29 5.29 -5.28
N THR A 7 -6.64 4.34 -4.61
CA THR A 7 -7.29 3.44 -3.65
C THR A 7 -7.68 4.18 -2.38
N ALA A 8 -6.73 4.89 -1.77
CA ALA A 8 -6.93 5.54 -0.47
C ALA A 8 -8.07 6.58 -0.49
N THR A 9 -8.28 7.27 -1.61
CA THR A 9 -9.31 8.32 -1.73
C THR A 9 -10.57 7.85 -2.47
N SER A 10 -10.71 6.55 -2.74
CA SER A 10 -11.80 6.02 -3.57
C SER A 10 -13.19 6.10 -2.91
N GLY A 11 -13.25 6.17 -1.58
CA GLY A 11 -14.47 5.95 -0.81
C GLY A 11 -15.03 4.52 -0.93
N ASP A 12 -14.25 3.57 -1.47
CA ASP A 12 -14.63 2.18 -1.69
C ASP A 12 -13.79 1.27 -0.76
N GLN A 13 -14.40 0.83 0.34
CA GLN A 13 -13.72 -0.06 1.30
C GLN A 13 -13.31 -1.40 0.67
N ALA A 14 -14.04 -1.92 -0.32
CA ALA A 14 -13.64 -3.16 -0.98
C ALA A 14 -12.34 -2.96 -1.75
N LEU A 15 -12.19 -1.82 -2.42
CA LEU A 15 -10.97 -1.46 -3.12
C LEU A 15 -9.77 -1.30 -2.16
N CYS A 16 -9.99 -0.73 -0.98
CA CYS A 16 -8.94 -0.63 0.04
C CYS A 16 -8.59 -1.97 0.71
N ASN A 17 -9.57 -2.84 0.93
CA ASN A 17 -9.31 -4.20 1.39
C ASN A 17 -8.49 -5.00 0.36
N GLU A 18 -8.78 -4.84 -0.93
CA GLU A 18 -7.98 -5.45 -2.00
C GLU A 18 -6.56 -4.86 -2.04
N PHE A 19 -6.39 -3.56 -1.85
CA PHE A 19 -5.07 -2.93 -1.72
C PHE A 19 -4.28 -3.53 -0.56
N LEU A 20 -4.86 -3.60 0.64
CA LEU A 20 -4.22 -4.17 1.82
C LEU A 20 -3.91 -5.66 1.66
N TYR A 21 -4.76 -6.40 0.93
CA TYR A 21 -4.47 -7.78 0.57
C TYR A 21 -3.24 -7.88 -0.33
N CYS A 22 -3.15 -7.05 -1.38
CA CYS A 22 -1.97 -7.02 -2.23
C CYS A 22 -0.73 -6.63 -1.42
N ASP A 23 -0.81 -5.59 -0.59
CA ASP A 23 0.28 -5.11 0.26
C ASP A 23 0.84 -6.22 1.17
N GLY A 24 -0.05 -7.05 1.74
CA GLY A 24 0.34 -8.21 2.54
C GLY A 24 1.05 -9.36 1.79
N LEU A 25 1.14 -9.30 0.46
CA LEU A 25 1.96 -10.23 -0.35
C LEU A 25 3.44 -9.81 -0.39
N LEU A 26 3.78 -8.60 0.03
CA LEU A 26 5.17 -8.17 0.08
C LEU A 26 5.98 -9.05 1.05
N PRO A 27 7.29 -9.20 0.82
CA PRO A 27 8.11 -10.05 1.67
C PRO A 27 8.32 -9.44 3.06
N LEU A 28 8.78 -10.28 4.00
CA LEU A 28 8.93 -9.92 5.41
C LEU A 28 9.68 -8.59 5.65
N PRO A 29 10.77 -8.24 4.92
CA PRO A 29 11.44 -6.95 5.11
C PRO A 29 10.51 -5.74 4.87
N TYR A 30 9.67 -5.79 3.84
CA TYR A 30 8.66 -4.76 3.58
C TYR A 30 7.56 -4.77 4.62
N ASN A 31 7.02 -5.93 4.99
CA ASN A 31 5.97 -6.01 6.01
C ASN A 31 6.42 -5.45 7.35
N LYS A 32 7.68 -5.71 7.73
CA LYS A 32 8.27 -5.13 8.94
C LYS A 32 8.42 -3.62 8.80
N ALA A 33 8.99 -3.13 7.71
CA ALA A 33 9.14 -1.70 7.47
C ALA A 33 7.78 -0.98 7.46
N TYR A 34 6.76 -1.57 6.83
CA TYR A 34 5.39 -1.07 6.82
C TYR A 34 4.84 -0.92 8.23
N ASN A 35 4.90 -1.98 9.04
CA ASN A 35 4.40 -1.95 10.42
C ASN A 35 5.12 -0.89 11.26
N ASP A 36 6.45 -0.80 11.15
CA ASP A 36 7.27 0.17 11.88
C ASP A 36 6.91 1.61 11.46
N CYS A 37 6.77 1.87 10.16
CA CYS A 37 6.45 3.19 9.62
C CYS A 37 5.00 3.62 9.92
N VAL A 38 4.04 2.71 9.76
CA VAL A 38 2.63 2.99 10.09
C VAL A 38 2.47 3.25 11.57
N ALA A 39 3.09 2.47 12.45
CA ALA A 39 3.02 2.72 13.89
C ALA A 39 3.60 4.09 14.28
N PHE A 40 4.63 4.56 13.56
CA PHE A 40 5.26 5.85 13.81
C PHE A 40 4.39 7.04 13.33
N TYR A 41 3.91 7.01 12.08
CA TYR A 41 3.17 8.13 11.49
C TYR A 41 1.66 8.09 11.76
N ASN A 42 1.10 6.89 11.96
CA ASN A 42 -0.31 6.63 12.24
C ASN A 42 -0.46 5.78 13.52
N PRO A 43 -0.13 6.32 14.70
CA PRO A 43 -0.15 5.57 15.96
C PRO A 43 -1.55 5.08 16.37
N ASN A 44 -2.60 5.71 15.84
CA ASN A 44 -4.00 5.29 16.05
C ASN A 44 -4.48 4.25 15.02
N GLY A 45 -3.58 3.79 14.14
CA GLY A 45 -3.91 2.90 13.03
C GLY A 45 -4.29 3.63 11.74
N ILE A 46 -4.41 2.84 10.68
CA ILE A 46 -4.90 3.28 9.38
C ILE A 46 -6.42 3.48 9.41
N GLY A 47 -6.93 4.31 8.52
CA GLY A 47 -8.35 4.61 8.39
C GLY A 47 -9.12 3.59 7.56
N CYS A 48 -10.41 3.87 7.38
CA CYS A 48 -11.26 3.20 6.39
C CYS A 48 -11.38 4.05 5.12
N CYS A 49 -11.66 3.42 3.98
CA CYS A 49 -12.00 4.13 2.75
C CYS A 49 -13.51 4.30 2.67
N THR A 50 -13.98 5.40 3.23
CA THR A 50 -15.39 5.83 3.17
C THR A 50 -15.48 7.16 2.42
N GLU A 51 -16.67 7.68 2.20
CA GLU A 51 -16.82 9.00 1.59
C GLU A 51 -16.17 10.14 2.40
N ASN A 52 -15.97 9.93 3.71
CA ASN A 52 -15.47 10.96 4.63
C ASN A 52 -14.10 10.62 5.24
N GLU A 53 -13.51 9.50 4.86
CA GLU A 53 -12.27 8.99 5.44
C GLU A 53 -11.45 8.29 4.36
N GLU A 54 -10.14 8.49 4.39
CA GLU A 54 -9.19 7.82 3.51
C GLU A 54 -8.25 6.91 4.29
N LEU A 55 -7.75 5.86 3.63
CA LEU A 55 -6.97 4.76 4.24
C LEU A 55 -5.83 5.21 5.16
N TYR A 56 -5.19 6.34 4.84
CA TYR A 56 -4.04 6.85 5.62
C TYR A 56 -4.28 8.26 6.17
N HIS A 57 -5.53 8.70 6.28
CA HIS A 57 -5.98 10.01 6.82
C HIS A 57 -5.57 11.27 6.05
N SER A 58 -4.34 11.33 5.53
CA SER A 58 -3.95 12.36 4.56
C SER A 58 -2.99 11.85 3.46
N ALA A 59 -2.89 12.63 2.37
CA ALA A 59 -1.84 12.45 1.36
C ALA A 59 -0.43 12.62 1.94
N GLU A 60 -0.27 13.51 2.92
CA GLU A 60 1.00 13.72 3.62
C GLU A 60 1.45 12.45 4.37
N TYR A 61 0.53 11.80 5.09
CA TYR A 61 0.84 10.56 5.79
C TYR A 61 1.18 9.41 4.84
N ARG A 62 0.51 9.32 3.68
CA ARG A 62 0.90 8.34 2.64
C ARG A 62 2.35 8.54 2.19
N GLU A 63 2.73 9.78 1.92
CA GLU A 63 4.08 10.11 1.46
C GLU A 63 5.11 9.82 2.55
N LEU A 64 4.85 10.18 3.81
CA LEU A 64 5.73 9.91 4.95
C LEU A 64 5.94 8.42 5.19
N ILE A 65 4.87 7.62 5.12
CA ILE A 65 4.95 6.17 5.28
C ILE A 65 5.73 5.55 4.13
N ASN A 66 5.43 5.92 2.87
CA ASN A 66 6.14 5.38 1.71
C ASN A 66 7.64 5.69 1.74
N ASN A 67 7.99 6.96 2.01
CA ASN A 67 9.39 7.38 2.15
C ASN A 67 10.11 6.68 3.31
N CYS A 68 9.39 6.33 4.38
CA CYS A 68 9.95 5.60 5.51
C CYS A 68 10.26 4.14 5.14
N ILE A 69 9.38 3.48 4.39
CA ILE A 69 9.58 2.10 3.91
C ILE A 69 10.78 2.04 2.95
N GLU A 70 10.84 2.95 1.98
CA GLU A 70 11.93 3.03 1.00
C GLU A 70 13.32 3.22 1.64
N ARG A 71 13.38 3.83 2.83
CA ARG A 71 14.64 4.01 3.58
C ARG A 71 15.05 2.76 4.38
N GLN A 72 14.13 1.86 4.65
CA GLN A 72 14.37 0.66 5.46
C GLN A 72 14.60 -0.59 4.63
N VAL A 73 14.10 -0.62 3.40
CA VAL A 73 14.20 -1.80 2.54
C VAL A 73 15.19 -1.54 1.41
N ASN A 74 16.21 -2.40 1.32
CA ASN A 74 17.11 -2.46 0.18
C ASN A 74 16.75 -3.65 -0.71
N VAL A 75 16.30 -3.38 -1.95
CA VAL A 75 15.90 -4.42 -2.90
C VAL A 75 17.06 -5.34 -3.27
N GLU A 76 18.30 -4.84 -3.25
CA GLU A 76 19.50 -5.62 -3.59
C GLU A 76 19.85 -6.67 -2.52
N GLU A 77 19.27 -6.56 -1.33
CA GLU A 77 19.47 -7.50 -0.22
C GLU A 77 18.40 -8.60 -0.16
N LEU A 78 17.40 -8.56 -1.04
CA LEU A 78 16.35 -9.55 -1.08
C LEU A 78 16.84 -10.86 -1.70
N THR A 79 16.35 -11.97 -1.16
CA THR A 79 16.55 -13.31 -1.71
C THR A 79 15.67 -13.54 -2.95
N ASP A 80 16.00 -14.55 -3.76
CA ASP A 80 15.19 -14.94 -4.93
C ASP A 80 13.71 -15.25 -4.57
N SER A 81 13.48 -15.82 -3.39
CA SER A 81 12.13 -16.10 -2.89
C SER A 81 11.37 -14.81 -2.61
N GLU A 82 12.02 -13.84 -1.96
CA GLU A 82 11.42 -12.54 -1.64
C GLU A 82 11.19 -11.71 -2.91
N LEU A 83 12.07 -11.81 -3.91
CA LEU A 83 11.85 -11.21 -5.23
C LEU A 83 10.63 -11.81 -5.92
N THR A 84 10.38 -13.11 -5.76
CA THR A 84 9.15 -13.76 -6.28
C THR A 84 7.89 -13.22 -5.59
N GLU A 85 7.95 -12.96 -4.28
CA GLU A 85 6.86 -12.32 -3.52
C GLU A 85 6.61 -10.88 -4.01
N VAL A 86 7.67 -10.13 -4.32
CA VAL A 86 7.56 -8.80 -4.94
C VAL A 86 6.86 -8.89 -6.31
N ASP A 87 7.18 -9.89 -7.14
CA ASP A 87 6.51 -10.07 -8.42
C ASP A 87 5.01 -10.38 -8.25
N GLN A 88 4.64 -11.21 -7.27
CA GLN A 88 3.24 -11.49 -6.94
C GLN A 88 2.48 -10.24 -6.48
N PHE A 89 3.12 -9.43 -5.62
CA PHE A 89 2.61 -8.12 -5.23
C PHE A 89 2.37 -7.24 -6.47
N GLN A 90 3.35 -7.13 -7.37
CA GLN A 90 3.22 -6.31 -8.57
C GLN A 90 2.06 -6.77 -9.46
N ASP A 91 1.88 -8.08 -9.65
CA ASP A 91 0.77 -8.61 -10.43
C ASP A 91 -0.59 -8.37 -9.78
N CYS A 92 -0.68 -8.44 -8.45
CA CYS A 92 -1.88 -8.05 -7.70
C CYS A 92 -2.20 -6.57 -7.91
N MET A 93 -1.19 -5.70 -7.79
CA MET A 93 -1.34 -4.26 -7.97
C MET A 93 -1.72 -3.87 -9.41
N ARG A 94 -1.24 -4.60 -10.43
CA ARG A 94 -1.67 -4.41 -11.83
C ARG A 94 -3.14 -4.75 -12.05
N GLN A 95 -3.70 -5.73 -11.33
CA GLN A 95 -5.12 -6.05 -11.41
C GLN A 95 -5.96 -4.99 -10.71
N LEU A 96 -5.52 -4.54 -9.53
CA LEU A 96 -6.17 -3.48 -8.79
C LEU A 96 -6.14 -2.14 -9.55
N SER A 97 -5.06 -1.83 -10.27
CA SER A 97 -4.96 -0.61 -11.06
C SER A 97 -6.04 -0.54 -12.15
N ARG A 98 -6.37 -1.68 -12.78
CA ARG A 98 -7.43 -1.77 -13.77
C ARG A 98 -8.81 -1.49 -13.15
N LYS A 99 -9.05 -1.92 -11.92
CA LYS A 99 -10.30 -1.60 -11.20
C LYS A 99 -10.37 -0.13 -10.82
N CYS A 100 -9.27 0.41 -10.31
CA CYS A 100 -9.23 1.79 -9.82
C CYS A 100 -9.31 2.82 -10.95
N PHE A 101 -8.55 2.63 -12.03
CA PHE A 101 -8.50 3.56 -13.16
C PHE A 101 -9.44 3.18 -14.30
N GLY A 102 -9.92 1.93 -14.38
CA GLY A 102 -10.86 1.49 -15.42
C GLY A 102 -12.32 1.86 -15.14
N ARG A 103 -12.66 2.28 -13.91
CA ARG A 103 -13.98 2.83 -13.54
C ARG A 103 -14.17 4.30 -13.97
N MET A 104 -13.20 4.90 -14.66
CA MET A 104 -13.21 6.31 -15.09
C MET A 104 -13.90 6.54 -16.45
N PHE A 105 -14.63 5.57 -16.99
CA PHE A 105 -15.37 5.69 -18.26
C PHE A 105 -16.81 5.19 -18.13
#